data_AF-A0AAD9IFF7-F1
#
_entry.id   AF-A0AAD9IFF7-F1
#
_cell.length_a   1.000
_cell.length_b   1.000
_cell.length_c   1.000
_cell.angle_alpha   90.00
_cell.angle_beta   90.00
_cell.angle_gamma   90.00
#
_symmetry.space_group_name_H-M   'P 1'
#
loop_
_entity.id
_entity.type
_entity.pdbx_description
1 polymer ?
#
loop_
_entity_poly.entity_id
_entity_poly.type
_entity_poly.pdbx_seq_one_letter_code
_entity_poly.pdbx_strand_id
1 'polypeptide(L)'
;MPELAGVGFTDLGSGVAGTHSAKFSSTTLAAWRAPLFERLAAHAAVAGTPAIVAFSGKRQFAELFPSKHASILLSEHRPASIVPGRQRVLPSGWPLDRRACEVWVLPSTSGAAAMSREERWGPWRALAARLERV
;
A
#
# COMPACT_ATOMS: atom_id res chain seq x y z
N MET A 1 15.96 12.77 6.48
CA MET A 1 15.75 12.57 5.02
C MET A 1 14.33 12.91 4.54
N PRO A 2 13.23 12.68 5.30
CA PRO A 2 11.92 13.23 4.95
C PRO A 2 11.93 14.76 4.87
N GLU A 3 12.74 15.43 5.71
CA GLU A 3 12.87 16.89 5.72
C GLU A 3 13.48 17.48 4.43
N LEU A 4 14.16 16.68 3.60
CA LEU A 4 14.79 17.15 2.35
C LEU A 4 13.97 16.86 1.09
N ALA A 5 13.26 15.72 1.06
CA ALA A 5 12.55 15.28 -0.13
C ALA A 5 11.01 15.25 0.03
N GLY A 6 10.50 15.45 1.25
CA GLY A 6 9.07 15.27 1.56
C GLY A 6 8.61 13.81 1.45
N VAL A 7 9.53 12.84 1.41
CA VAL A 7 9.23 11.42 1.21
C VAL A 7 9.75 10.60 2.39
N GLY A 8 8.86 9.79 2.97
CA GLY A 8 9.18 8.76 3.95
C GLY A 8 9.06 7.36 3.37
N PHE A 9 9.76 6.39 3.98
CA PHE A 9 9.68 4.98 3.63
C PHE A 9 9.28 4.16 4.85
N THR A 10 8.46 3.14 4.61
CA THR A 10 8.12 2.11 5.60
C THR A 10 7.84 0.82 4.86
N ASP A 11 8.04 -0.32 5.52
CA ASP A 11 7.83 -1.64 4.94
C ASP A 11 6.52 -2.26 5.42
N LEU A 12 5.92 -3.12 4.60
CA LEU A 12 4.80 -3.97 5.03
C LEU A 12 5.28 -4.97 6.10
N GLY A 13 6.41 -5.64 5.82
CA GLY A 13 6.95 -6.71 6.64
C GLY A 13 7.38 -6.26 8.02
N SER A 14 7.19 -7.12 9.01
CA SER A 14 7.74 -6.93 10.36
C SER A 14 8.25 -8.25 10.92
N GLY A 15 9.38 -8.21 11.65
CA GLY A 15 9.97 -9.36 12.35
C GLY A 15 10.77 -10.34 11.49
N VAL A 16 10.59 -10.37 10.16
CA VAL A 16 11.31 -11.31 9.27
C VAL A 16 11.80 -10.60 8.01
N ALA A 17 13.12 -10.63 7.78
CA ALA A 17 13.72 -10.14 6.55
C ALA A 17 13.55 -11.17 5.41
N GLY A 18 13.32 -10.69 4.18
CA GLY A 18 13.27 -11.56 3.01
C GLY A 18 13.21 -10.80 1.69
N THR A 19 13.86 -11.36 0.67
CA THR A 19 14.00 -10.74 -0.67
C THR A 19 12.94 -11.21 -1.67
N HIS A 20 12.27 -12.33 -1.39
CA HIS A 20 11.27 -12.92 -2.28
C HIS A 20 9.89 -12.87 -1.65
N SER A 21 9.07 -11.91 -2.07
CA SER A 21 7.70 -11.75 -1.58
C SER A 21 6.84 -13.00 -1.77
N ALA A 22 7.14 -13.81 -2.81
CA ALA A 22 6.50 -15.10 -3.09
C ALA A 22 6.64 -16.12 -1.94
N LYS A 23 7.69 -16.03 -1.10
CA LYS A 23 7.93 -16.95 0.01
C LYS A 23 7.06 -16.65 1.24
N PHE A 24 6.45 -15.47 1.33
CA PHE A 24 5.53 -15.15 2.43
C PHE A 24 4.13 -15.63 2.08
N SER A 25 3.50 -16.34 3.02
CA SER A 25 2.11 -16.80 2.90
C SER A 25 1.13 -15.63 2.99
N SER A 26 -0.08 -15.79 2.47
CA SER A 26 -1.15 -14.79 2.65
C SER A 26 -1.47 -14.57 4.13
N THR A 27 -1.42 -15.62 4.96
CA THR A 27 -1.58 -15.50 6.42
C THR A 27 -0.50 -14.62 7.05
N THR A 28 0.76 -14.80 6.64
CA THR A 28 1.87 -13.95 7.09
C THR A 28 1.67 -12.49 6.68
N LEU A 29 1.29 -12.24 5.42
CA LEU A 29 1.06 -10.89 4.92
C LEU A 29 -0.13 -10.21 5.62
N ALA A 30 -1.21 -10.96 5.87
CA ALA A 30 -2.38 -10.46 6.59
C ALA A 30 -2.06 -10.14 8.06
N ALA A 31 -1.21 -10.94 8.71
CA ALA A 31 -0.77 -10.69 10.09
C ALA A 31 0.00 -9.37 10.24
N TRP A 32 0.66 -8.90 9.17
CA TRP A 32 1.37 -7.62 9.16
C TRP A 32 0.48 -6.39 9.01
N ARG A 33 -0.82 -6.56 8.77
CA ARG A 33 -1.77 -5.45 8.62
C ARG A 33 -1.81 -4.54 9.84
N ALA A 34 -2.04 -5.10 11.03
CA ALA A 34 -2.14 -4.31 12.25
C ALA A 34 -0.82 -3.58 12.58
N PRO A 35 0.35 -4.25 12.58
CA PRO A 35 1.62 -3.56 12.76
C PRO A 35 1.91 -2.47 11.73
N LEU A 36 1.52 -2.66 10.46
CA LEU A 36 1.65 -1.61 9.45
C LEU A 36 0.80 -0.39 9.81
N PHE A 37 -0.44 -0.60 10.22
CA PHE A 37 -1.36 0.50 10.50
C PHE A 37 -0.94 1.30 11.73
N GLU A 38 -0.44 0.62 12.76
CA GLU A 38 0.19 1.25 13.91
C GLU A 38 1.39 2.12 13.49
N ARG A 39 2.27 1.61 12.60
CA ARG A 39 3.38 2.40 12.07
C ARG A 39 2.93 3.61 11.25
N LEU A 40 1.93 3.45 10.38
CA LEU A 40 1.40 4.57 9.60
C LEU A 40 0.82 5.67 10.51
N ALA A 41 0.06 5.29 11.53
CA ALA A 41 -0.48 6.22 12.52
C ALA A 41 0.64 6.92 13.31
N ALA A 42 1.65 6.18 13.76
CA ALA A 42 2.78 6.73 14.48
C ALA A 42 3.60 7.69 13.62
N HIS A 43 3.85 7.37 12.36
CA HIS A 43 4.51 8.26 11.41
C HIS A 43 3.71 9.55 11.20
N ALA A 44 2.38 9.44 11.02
CA ALA A 44 1.52 10.61 10.86
C ALA A 44 1.45 11.49 12.12
N ALA A 45 1.51 10.88 13.32
CA ALA A 45 1.54 11.63 14.58
C ALA A 45 2.83 12.45 14.76
N VAL A 46 3.95 11.96 14.24
CA VAL A 46 5.26 12.62 14.37
C VAL A 46 5.51 13.63 13.24
N ALA A 47 5.18 13.27 12.00
CA ALA A 47 5.54 14.05 10.80
C ALA A 47 4.35 14.74 10.12
N GLY A 48 3.13 14.56 10.64
CA GLY A 48 1.89 14.96 9.97
C GLY A 48 1.37 13.89 9.00
N THR A 49 0.07 13.95 8.70
CA THR A 49 -0.56 13.02 7.75
C THR A 49 0.04 13.21 6.36
N PRO A 50 0.60 12.15 5.75
CA PRO A 50 1.11 12.24 4.38
C PRO A 50 -0.05 12.47 3.42
N ALA A 51 0.16 13.33 2.42
CA ALA A 51 -0.82 13.53 1.37
C ALA A 51 -1.01 12.28 0.49
N ILE A 52 0.03 11.44 0.38
CA ILE A 52 -0.01 10.19 -0.40
C ILE A 52 0.72 9.06 0.34
N VAL A 53 0.11 7.87 0.37
CA VAL A 53 0.76 6.60 0.66
C VAL A 53 0.79 5.75 -0.61
N ALA A 54 1.99 5.35 -1.04
CA ALA A 54 2.18 4.55 -2.25
C ALA A 54 2.74 3.16 -1.93
N PHE A 55 2.01 2.12 -2.34
CA PHE A 55 2.45 0.72 -2.24
C PHE A 55 3.20 0.29 -3.50
N SER A 56 4.44 -0.19 -3.37
CA SER A 56 5.24 -0.74 -4.47
C SER A 56 5.01 -2.24 -4.69
N GLY A 57 3.74 -2.63 -4.84
CA GLY A 57 3.38 -4.02 -5.11
C GLY A 57 1.90 -4.31 -4.87
N LYS A 58 1.21 -4.78 -5.92
CA LYS A 58 -0.22 -5.13 -5.86
C LYS A 58 -0.56 -6.15 -4.75
N ARG A 59 0.25 -7.20 -4.62
CA ARG A 59 -0.02 -8.28 -3.66
C ARG A 59 0.01 -7.78 -2.22
N GLN A 60 0.97 -6.93 -1.89
CA GLN A 60 1.11 -6.36 -0.55
C GLN A 60 -0.17 -5.62 -0.12
N PHE A 61 -0.69 -4.76 -1.00
CA PHE A 61 -1.95 -4.05 -0.72
C PHE A 61 -3.16 -4.98 -0.66
N ALA A 62 -3.24 -5.95 -1.59
CA ALA A 62 -4.37 -6.87 -1.66
C ALA A 62 -4.53 -7.75 -0.41
N GLU A 63 -3.43 -8.08 0.27
CA GLU A 63 -3.42 -8.91 1.48
C GLU A 63 -3.73 -8.13 2.76
N LEU A 64 -3.83 -6.80 2.68
CA LEU A 64 -4.34 -5.99 3.80
C LEU A 64 -5.86 -6.12 3.95
N PHE A 65 -6.58 -6.57 2.93
CA PHE A 65 -8.01 -6.81 3.03
C PHE A 65 -8.27 -8.12 3.79
N PRO A 66 -9.33 -8.18 4.62
CA PRO A 66 -9.69 -9.40 5.32
C PRO A 66 -9.87 -10.58 4.34
N SER A 67 -9.51 -11.78 4.79
CA SER A 67 -9.61 -13.00 3.99
C SER A 67 -11.06 -13.29 3.59
N LYS A 68 -11.26 -13.96 2.44
CA LYS A 68 -12.57 -14.31 1.85
C LYS A 68 -13.54 -15.05 2.79
N HIS A 69 -13.06 -15.58 3.91
CA HIS A 69 -13.84 -16.36 4.88
C HIS A 69 -14.26 -15.56 6.13
N ALA A 70 -13.89 -14.29 6.25
CA ALA A 70 -14.37 -13.43 7.33
C ALA A 70 -15.82 -13.00 7.03
N SER A 71 -16.75 -13.76 7.60
CA SER A 71 -18.19 -13.55 7.82
C SER A 71 -18.90 -12.39 7.10
N ILE A 72 -20.07 -12.73 6.55
CA ILE A 72 -21.18 -11.99 5.90
C ILE A 72 -21.73 -10.75 6.70
N LEU A 73 -20.97 -10.17 7.62
CA LEU A 73 -21.38 -8.96 8.33
C LEU A 73 -20.84 -7.72 7.60
N LEU A 74 -21.64 -7.26 6.65
CA LEU A 74 -21.82 -5.88 6.18
C LEU A 74 -20.75 -4.86 6.61
N SER A 75 -19.61 -4.80 5.92
CA SER A 75 -18.96 -3.57 5.41
C SER A 75 -17.51 -3.86 4.98
N GLU A 76 -17.07 -3.26 3.88
CA GLU A 76 -15.68 -3.28 3.36
C GLU A 76 -15.31 -4.50 2.49
N HIS A 77 -16.00 -4.61 1.35
CA HIS A 77 -15.68 -5.58 0.31
C HIS A 77 -14.26 -5.39 -0.24
N ARG A 78 -13.44 -6.44 -0.17
CA ARG A 78 -12.19 -6.54 -0.94
C ARG A 78 -12.51 -6.37 -2.43
N PRO A 79 -11.84 -5.45 -3.16
CA PRO A 79 -12.02 -5.36 -4.60
C PRO A 79 -11.71 -6.68 -5.29
N ALA A 80 -12.53 -7.07 -6.28
CA ALA A 80 -12.32 -8.29 -7.06
C ALA A 80 -10.95 -8.32 -7.74
N SER A 81 -10.45 -7.14 -8.13
CA SER A 81 -9.07 -6.94 -8.56
C SER A 81 -8.53 -5.61 -8.06
N ILE A 82 -7.23 -5.56 -7.80
CA ILE A 82 -6.50 -4.32 -7.51
C ILE A 82 -5.82 -3.87 -8.80
N VAL A 83 -6.23 -2.73 -9.31
CA VAL A 83 -5.63 -2.11 -10.50
C VAL A 83 -4.58 -1.08 -10.04
N PRO A 84 -3.38 -1.04 -10.64
CA PRO A 84 -2.41 0.00 -10.34
C PRO A 84 -2.97 1.42 -10.54
N GLY A 85 -2.57 2.35 -9.69
CA GLY A 85 -3.06 3.73 -9.64
C GLY A 85 -3.68 4.08 -8.28
N ARG A 86 -4.48 5.15 -8.25
CA ARG A 86 -5.18 5.62 -7.05
C ARG A 86 -6.29 4.66 -6.63
N GLN A 87 -6.32 4.31 -5.36
CA GLN A 87 -7.30 3.41 -4.77
C GLN A 87 -8.47 4.19 -4.16
N ARG A 88 -9.70 3.71 -4.42
CA ARG A 88 -10.94 4.24 -3.82
C ARG A 88 -11.47 3.41 -2.67
N VAL A 89 -11.03 2.16 -2.58
CA VAL A 89 -11.42 1.23 -1.51
C VAL A 89 -10.16 0.92 -0.72
N LEU A 90 -10.23 1.10 0.60
CA LEU A 90 -9.13 0.85 1.51
C LEU A 90 -9.48 -0.33 2.42
N PRO A 91 -8.47 -1.02 2.97
CA PRO A 91 -8.72 -2.10 3.90
C PRO A 91 -9.33 -1.60 5.21
N SER A 92 -10.10 -2.47 5.85
CA SER A 92 -10.73 -2.19 7.14
C SER A 92 -9.74 -1.73 8.19
N GLY A 93 -10.08 -0.65 8.90
CA GLY A 93 -9.24 -0.07 9.95
C GLY A 93 -8.07 0.77 9.42
N TRP A 94 -8.13 1.22 8.16
CA TRP A 94 -7.12 2.13 7.60
C TRP A 94 -6.91 3.35 8.51
N PRO A 95 -5.66 3.67 8.93
CA PRO A 95 -5.43 4.57 10.05
C PRO A 95 -5.39 6.07 9.68
N LEU A 96 -5.35 6.41 8.40
CA LEU A 96 -5.19 7.80 7.94
C LEU A 96 -6.51 8.35 7.38
N ASP A 97 -6.78 9.64 7.59
CA ASP A 97 -7.95 10.30 7.01
C ASP A 97 -7.87 10.29 5.48
N ARG A 98 -8.89 9.71 4.85
CA ARG A 98 -9.03 9.53 3.41
C ARG A 98 -9.24 10.84 2.64
N ARG A 99 -9.63 11.91 3.34
CA ARG A 99 -9.75 13.25 2.77
C ARG A 99 -8.40 13.96 2.68
N ALA A 100 -7.48 13.63 3.60
CA ALA A 100 -6.15 14.20 3.67
C ALA A 100 -5.08 13.33 2.96
N CYS A 101 -5.28 12.01 2.90
CA CYS A 101 -4.32 11.05 2.37
C CYS A 101 -4.91 10.25 1.21
N GLU A 102 -4.29 10.34 0.04
CA GLU A 102 -4.54 9.42 -1.07
C GLU A 102 -3.75 8.13 -0.91
N VAL A 103 -4.31 7.02 -1.38
CA VAL A 103 -3.59 5.73 -1.42
C VAL A 103 -3.40 5.31 -2.86
N TRP A 104 -2.17 4.96 -3.22
CA TRP A 104 -1.77 4.54 -4.55
C TRP A 104 -1.16 3.14 -4.50
N VAL A 105 -1.45 2.33 -5.50
CA VAL A 105 -0.84 1.01 -5.68
C VAL A 105 -0.07 1.03 -6.99
N LEU A 106 1.19 0.64 -6.94
CA LEU A 106 2.09 0.67 -8.06
C LEU A 106 2.56 -0.76 -8.38
N PRO A 107 2.97 -1.03 -9.62
CA PRO A 107 3.71 -2.24 -9.94
C PRO A 107 4.98 -2.33 -9.08
N SER A 108 5.35 -3.56 -8.72
CA SER A 108 6.59 -3.78 -7.98
C SER A 108 7.79 -3.30 -8.79
N THR A 109 8.77 -2.70 -8.11
CA THR A 109 10.06 -2.31 -8.70
C THR A 109 10.96 -3.51 -8.96
N SER A 110 10.67 -4.69 -8.37
CA SER A 110 11.41 -5.92 -8.68
C SER A 110 11.14 -6.32 -10.13
N GLY A 111 12.20 -6.51 -10.93
CA GLY A 111 12.09 -6.93 -12.33
C GLY A 111 11.42 -8.30 -12.53
N ALA A 112 11.06 -9.00 -11.46
CA ALA A 112 10.57 -10.38 -11.47
C ALA A 112 9.19 -10.57 -12.11
N ALA A 113 8.32 -9.55 -12.11
CA ALA A 113 7.00 -9.65 -12.72
C ALA A 113 7.06 -9.41 -14.24
N ALA A 114 6.60 -10.38 -15.03
CA ALA A 114 6.44 -10.24 -16.47
C ALA A 114 5.35 -9.19 -16.76
N MET A 115 5.75 -8.05 -17.32
CA MET A 115 4.90 -6.95 -17.74
C MET A 115 5.64 -6.10 -18.77
N SER A 116 4.90 -5.41 -19.63
CA SER A 116 5.47 -4.43 -20.54
C SER A 116 6.05 -3.23 -19.78
N ARG A 117 6.89 -2.46 -20.47
CA ARG A 117 7.44 -1.21 -19.94
C ARG A 117 6.33 -0.22 -19.62
N GLU A 118 5.32 -0.09 -20.47
CA GLU A 118 4.23 0.86 -20.26
C GLU A 118 3.39 0.49 -19.03
N GLU A 119 3.04 -0.79 -18.87
CA GLU A 119 2.32 -1.27 -17.68
C GLU A 119 3.11 -1.04 -16.39
N ARG A 120 4.43 -1.14 -16.46
CA ARG A 120 5.30 -0.87 -15.32
C ARG A 120 5.38 0.62 -15.01
N TRP A 121 5.68 1.46 -15.99
CA TRP A 121 6.03 2.87 -15.78
C TRP A 121 4.83 3.81 -15.74
N GLY A 122 3.74 3.50 -16.43
CA GLY A 122 2.54 4.33 -16.49
C GLY A 122 2.03 4.76 -15.11
N PRO A 123 1.82 3.83 -14.15
CA PRO A 123 1.37 4.17 -12.80
C PRO A 123 2.36 5.07 -12.03
N TRP A 124 3.67 4.87 -12.20
CA TRP A 124 4.69 5.70 -11.57
C TRP A 124 4.69 7.12 -12.15
N ARG A 125 4.53 7.27 -13.47
CA ARG A 125 4.40 8.57 -14.13
C ARG A 125 3.13 9.31 -13.69
N ALA A 126 2.02 8.60 -13.56
CA ALA A 126 0.77 9.16 -13.06
C ALA A 126 0.89 9.65 -11.61
N LEU A 127 1.58 8.90 -10.75
CA LEU A 127 1.88 9.35 -9.39
C LEU A 127 2.79 10.58 -9.38
N ALA A 128 3.85 10.61 -10.19
CA ALA A 128 4.73 11.77 -10.30
C ALA A 128 3.95 13.03 -10.71
N ALA A 129 3.10 12.94 -11.74
CA ALA A 129 2.24 14.04 -12.15
C ALA A 129 1.18 14.44 -11.10
N ARG A 130 0.83 13.54 -10.18
CA ARG A 130 -0.06 13.86 -9.05
C ARG A 130 0.69 14.63 -7.97
N LEU A 131 1.93 14.24 -7.66
CA LEU A 131 2.79 14.85 -6.65
C LEU A 131 3.11 16.32 -6.97
N GLU A 132 3.23 16.68 -8.24
CA GLU A 132 3.38 18.08 -8.69
C GLU A 132 2.18 18.98 -8.32
N ARG A 133 1.05 18.38 -7.92
CA ARG A 133 -0.21 19.07 -7.58
C ARG A 133 -0.61 18.88 -6.11
N VAL A 134 0.28 18.35 -5.29
CA VAL A 134 0.05 18.13 -3.85
C VAL A 134 0.65 19.28 -3.06
#